data_AF-A0A2E7VGP7-F1
#
_entry.id   AF-A0A2E7VGP7-F1
#
_cell.length_a   1.000
_cell.length_b   1.000
_cell.length_c   1.000
_cell.angle_alpha   90.00
_cell.angle_beta   90.00
_cell.angle_gamma   90.00
#
_symmetry.space_group_name_H-M   'P 1'
#
loop_
_entity.id
_entity.type
_entity.pdbx_description
1 polymer ?
#
loop_
_entity_poly.entity_id
_entity_poly.type
_entity_poly.pdbx_seq_one_letter_code
_entity_poly.pdbx_strand_id
1 'polypeptide(L)'
;MEKCLVTNRRIEFRDFTPKDFSVAAQELAAAGKKRLCLSPFNTFALQVVEQEPGLAEIIELFADNREEDLPPGVRPLAKDTRPDATILCQDDPVELSRELMGFLDEDEMVIVAPITSHFSLNRPLFLISIPKSGTHLLFELAAAFQYRAGVSFNSVPDPGYWYCIEKSNTHTSARDFFIETTRNTPFGNRDHPFMRSPALFIYRNPMDIVVSEANYYHEEYNSPFFAYLNHFSFEERLLRLIDDPWLFGSIRDRIGNFAPWLELDNVIPVSFEELVGEEGGGSRKVQSDLIWSLQLKLHAPGSPDEIAGQIFNPKSPTYLSGKIGAWRENLTTKAREKLSSLPQDFLAVFGYEIAPHTTGFLPPSRAREFMRRPLRCGEESFDSVPVRVKTGFMGHAVVKFKNRYFGVPLEAGELDITQESEAQLDSLPQAHTLDDLRQILIEDMIRRQIAENQIMICRQIAENIVPLGEKGDYKLYKHDHHIYAIPSSLSTSDPSKGNFPPKHQDVLISHSYTGMCLRIFKIRLLNILRRAI
;
A
#
# COMPACT_ATOMS: atom_id res chain seq x y z
N MET A 1 24.98 -24.64 -26.88
CA MET A 1 24.73 -24.09 -25.54
C MET A 1 25.68 -22.92 -25.35
N GLU A 2 25.25 -21.72 -25.75
CA GLU A 2 25.91 -20.51 -25.26
C GLU A 2 25.75 -20.51 -23.73
N LYS A 3 26.86 -20.33 -23.00
CA LYS A 3 26.76 -20.10 -21.56
C LYS A 3 26.01 -18.80 -21.39
N CYS A 4 24.81 -18.86 -20.80
CA CYS A 4 24.04 -17.69 -20.45
C CYS A 4 24.96 -16.79 -19.60
N LEU A 5 25.38 -15.66 -20.15
CA LEU A 5 26.30 -14.73 -19.48
C LEU A 5 25.52 -14.15 -18.30
N VAL A 6 25.92 -14.54 -17.09
CA VAL A 6 25.40 -13.95 -15.86
C VAL A 6 25.76 -12.46 -15.89
N THR A 7 24.76 -11.59 -15.81
CA THR A 7 25.02 -10.15 -15.80
C THR A 7 25.58 -9.75 -14.44
N ASN A 8 26.63 -8.94 -14.41
CA ASN A 8 27.22 -8.47 -13.16
C ASN A 8 26.59 -7.14 -12.73
N ARG A 9 25.26 -7.04 -12.85
CA ARG A 9 24.48 -5.88 -12.41
C ARG A 9 24.14 -5.99 -10.95
N ARG A 10 24.31 -4.90 -10.22
CA ARG A 10 23.92 -4.79 -8.81
C ARG A 10 23.69 -3.33 -8.45
N ILE A 11 22.68 -3.07 -7.64
CA ILE A 11 22.46 -1.76 -7.05
C ILE A 11 22.33 -1.87 -5.53
N GLU A 12 22.98 -0.95 -4.84
CA GLU A 12 22.95 -0.83 -3.38
C GLU A 12 22.50 0.57 -2.99
N PHE A 13 21.83 0.65 -1.85
CA PHE A 13 21.39 1.92 -1.27
C PHE A 13 22.00 2.11 0.12
N ARG A 14 22.54 3.31 0.39
CA ARG A 14 23.20 3.67 1.66
C ARG A 14 22.63 4.97 2.22
N ASP A 15 22.80 5.20 3.52
CA ASP A 15 22.50 6.51 4.10
C ASP A 15 23.38 7.58 3.44
N PHE A 16 22.82 8.76 3.15
CA PHE A 16 23.51 9.83 2.44
C PHE A 16 24.49 10.57 3.37
N THR A 17 25.56 9.87 3.77
CA THR A 17 26.66 10.42 4.55
C THR A 17 27.98 10.15 3.85
N PRO A 18 28.97 11.07 3.92
CA PRO A 18 30.28 10.83 3.33
C PRO A 18 30.96 9.56 3.85
N LYS A 19 30.71 9.23 5.12
CA LYS A 19 31.26 8.04 5.78
C LYS A 19 30.72 6.76 5.17
N ASP A 20 29.40 6.61 5.04
CA ASP A 20 28.80 5.37 4.53
C ASP A 20 29.17 5.12 3.06
N PHE A 21 29.24 6.20 2.28
CA PHE A 21 29.67 6.15 0.89
C PHE A 21 31.14 5.80 0.74
N SER A 22 31.99 6.29 1.65
CA SER A 22 33.41 5.96 1.67
C SER A 22 33.65 4.49 2.05
N VAL A 23 32.90 3.98 3.05
CA VAL A 23 32.89 2.55 3.39
C VAL A 23 32.46 1.70 2.19
N ALA A 24 31.39 2.11 1.48
CA ALA A 24 30.96 1.41 0.28
C ALA A 24 32.05 1.40 -0.81
N ALA A 25 32.79 2.50 -0.99
CA ALA A 25 33.91 2.55 -1.93
C ALA A 25 35.04 1.59 -1.55
N GLN A 26 35.37 1.48 -0.27
CA GLN A 26 36.34 0.49 0.24
C GLN A 26 35.85 -0.95 0.02
N GLU A 27 34.58 -1.24 0.28
CA GLU A 27 33.97 -2.55 0.03
C GLU A 27 34.06 -2.94 -1.45
N LEU A 28 33.80 -1.99 -2.36
CA LEU A 28 33.96 -2.19 -3.80
C LEU A 28 35.42 -2.48 -4.19
N ALA A 29 36.37 -1.72 -3.65
CA ALA A 29 37.80 -1.96 -3.88
C ALA A 29 38.23 -3.35 -3.37
N ALA A 30 37.77 -3.73 -2.18
CA ALA A 30 38.02 -5.06 -1.60
C ALA A 30 37.39 -6.19 -2.42
N ALA A 31 36.25 -5.92 -3.08
CA ALA A 31 35.62 -6.83 -4.04
C ALA A 31 36.32 -6.88 -5.42
N GLY A 32 37.47 -6.19 -5.57
CA GLY A 32 38.30 -6.22 -6.77
C GLY A 32 37.88 -5.25 -7.87
N LYS A 33 36.99 -4.30 -7.58
CA LYS A 33 36.67 -3.20 -8.50
C LYS A 33 37.89 -2.27 -8.59
N LYS A 34 38.28 -1.89 -9.80
CA LYS A 34 39.50 -1.11 -10.08
C LYS A 34 39.21 0.30 -10.54
N ARG A 35 38.02 0.55 -11.06
CA ARG A 35 37.59 1.85 -11.61
C ARG A 35 36.27 2.24 -11.00
N LEU A 36 36.24 3.37 -10.29
CA LEU A 36 35.05 3.86 -9.62
C LEU A 36 34.75 5.29 -10.07
N CYS A 37 33.51 5.54 -10.48
CA CYS A 37 33.04 6.88 -10.84
C CYS A 37 32.22 7.48 -9.70
N LEU A 38 32.47 8.74 -9.36
CA LEU A 38 31.66 9.56 -8.46
C LEU A 38 30.84 10.53 -9.33
N SER A 39 29.51 10.46 -9.24
CA SER A 39 28.58 11.12 -10.17
C SER A 39 27.33 11.65 -9.44
N PRO A 40 26.95 12.92 -9.52
CA PRO A 40 27.76 14.02 -10.03
C PRO A 40 28.94 14.31 -9.08
N PHE A 41 30.08 14.73 -9.63
CA PHE A 41 31.19 15.17 -8.80
C PHE A 41 30.91 16.57 -8.19
N ASN A 42 30.32 16.57 -6.99
CA ASN A 42 29.91 17.75 -6.23
C ASN A 42 30.63 17.82 -4.86
N THR A 43 30.20 18.73 -3.97
CA THR A 43 30.79 18.89 -2.63
C THR A 43 30.71 17.61 -1.79
N PHE A 44 29.63 16.84 -1.92
CA PHE A 44 29.48 15.57 -1.21
C PHE A 44 30.48 14.52 -1.73
N ALA A 45 30.63 14.40 -3.05
CA ALA A 45 31.64 13.51 -3.65
C ALA A 45 33.07 13.85 -3.18
N LEU A 46 33.40 15.14 -3.08
CA LEU A 46 34.68 15.59 -2.53
C LEU A 46 34.85 15.14 -1.07
N GLN A 47 33.83 15.31 -0.23
CA GLN A 47 33.86 14.85 1.16
C GLN A 47 34.05 13.34 1.28
N VAL A 48 33.45 12.54 0.39
CA VAL A 48 33.67 11.08 0.35
C VAL A 48 35.14 10.75 0.11
N VAL A 49 35.79 11.43 -0.84
CA VAL A 49 37.22 11.25 -1.13
C VAL A 49 38.09 11.68 0.06
N GLU A 50 37.74 12.79 0.73
CA GLU A 50 38.47 13.30 1.90
C GLU A 50 38.38 12.38 3.13
N GLN A 51 37.30 11.60 3.28
CA GLN A 51 37.18 10.64 4.37
C GLN A 51 38.22 9.51 4.26
N GLU A 52 38.64 9.15 3.05
CA GLU A 52 39.56 8.03 2.81
C GLU A 52 40.66 8.40 1.82
N PRO A 53 41.69 9.16 2.25
CA PRO A 53 42.77 9.62 1.37
C PRO A 53 43.53 8.49 0.66
N GLY A 54 43.59 7.30 1.26
CA GLY A 54 44.25 6.13 0.69
C GLY A 54 43.45 5.43 -0.41
N LEU A 55 42.17 5.78 -0.62
CA LEU A 55 41.32 5.12 -1.61
C LEU A 55 41.91 5.26 -3.03
N ALA A 56 42.40 6.44 -3.39
CA ALA A 56 43.01 6.71 -4.70
C ALA A 56 44.31 5.94 -4.95
N GLU A 57 44.94 5.37 -3.92
CA GLU A 57 46.13 4.51 -4.07
C GLU A 57 45.75 3.07 -4.45
N ILE A 58 44.50 2.68 -4.19
CA ILE A 58 44.00 1.30 -4.36
C ILE A 58 43.09 1.19 -5.60
N ILE A 59 42.33 2.24 -5.91
CA ILE A 59 41.35 2.26 -7.01
C ILE A 59 41.48 3.54 -7.84
N GLU A 60 41.24 3.42 -9.15
CA GLU A 60 41.16 4.58 -10.04
C GLU A 60 39.82 5.30 -9.82
N LEU A 61 39.89 6.54 -9.33
CA LEU A 61 38.73 7.38 -9.08
C LEU A 61 38.46 8.31 -10.27
N PHE A 62 37.22 8.33 -10.72
CA PHE A 62 36.75 9.16 -11.82
C PHE A 62 35.66 10.15 -11.38
N ALA A 63 35.66 11.34 -12.00
CA ALA A 63 34.62 12.35 -11.90
C ALA A 63 33.90 12.48 -13.25
N ASP A 64 32.56 12.50 -13.23
CA ASP A 64 31.71 12.50 -14.43
C ASP A 64 31.69 13.83 -15.20
N ASN A 65 31.80 14.98 -14.51
CA ASN A 65 31.39 16.28 -15.07
C ASN A 65 32.34 17.46 -14.82
N ARG A 66 33.61 17.25 -14.44
CA ARG A 66 34.56 18.38 -14.20
C ARG A 66 35.95 18.13 -14.77
N GLU A 67 36.44 19.09 -15.56
CA GLU A 67 37.85 19.16 -16.00
C GLU A 67 38.73 20.03 -15.09
N GLU A 68 38.13 20.90 -14.26
CA GLU A 68 38.87 21.90 -13.46
C GLU A 68 38.75 21.60 -11.94
N ASP A 69 39.89 21.70 -11.23
CA ASP A 69 40.06 21.57 -9.78
C ASP A 69 39.66 20.22 -9.12
N LEU A 70 40.02 19.09 -9.74
CA LEU A 70 39.89 17.78 -9.10
C LEU A 70 40.97 17.56 -8.01
N PRO A 71 40.63 16.92 -6.88
CA PRO A 71 41.61 16.60 -5.85
C PRO A 71 42.65 15.58 -6.35
N PRO A 72 43.87 15.54 -5.77
CA PRO A 72 44.89 14.58 -6.16
C PRO A 72 44.37 13.14 -6.14
N GLY A 73 44.58 12.41 -7.23
CA GLY A 73 44.15 11.01 -7.36
C GLY A 73 42.80 10.81 -8.05
N VAL A 74 42.00 11.87 -8.25
CA VAL A 74 40.75 11.81 -9.02
C VAL A 74 40.98 12.33 -10.44
N ARG A 75 40.44 11.62 -11.44
CA ARG A 75 40.59 11.96 -12.86
C ARG A 75 39.24 12.24 -13.51
N PRO A 76 39.15 13.04 -14.58
CA PRO A 76 37.91 13.12 -15.36
C PRO A 76 37.63 11.77 -16.04
N LEU A 77 36.35 11.37 -16.12
CA LEU A 77 35.94 10.16 -16.81
C LEU A 77 36.01 10.37 -18.33
N ALA A 78 36.92 9.66 -19.01
CA ALA A 78 37.00 9.70 -20.46
C ALA A 78 35.79 8.99 -21.10
N LYS A 79 35.34 9.47 -22.26
CA LYS A 79 34.13 8.97 -22.95
C LYS A 79 34.14 7.47 -23.29
N ASP A 80 35.32 6.90 -23.46
CA ASP A 80 35.55 5.49 -23.77
C ASP A 80 35.87 4.64 -22.53
N THR A 81 36.07 5.27 -21.37
CA THR A 81 36.29 4.57 -20.11
C THR A 81 34.95 4.16 -19.50
N ARG A 82 34.77 2.86 -19.27
CA ARG A 82 33.65 2.34 -18.48
C ARG A 82 34.10 2.08 -17.04
N PRO A 83 33.48 2.67 -16.01
CA PRO A 83 33.79 2.35 -14.63
C PRO A 83 33.26 0.95 -14.28
N ASP A 84 33.90 0.28 -13.32
CA ASP A 84 33.42 -1.01 -12.79
C ASP A 84 32.27 -0.83 -11.78
N ALA A 85 32.21 0.36 -11.17
CA ALA A 85 31.16 0.79 -10.26
C ALA A 85 30.95 2.32 -10.32
N THR A 86 29.72 2.77 -10.06
CA THR A 86 29.37 4.18 -9.95
C THR A 86 28.73 4.46 -8.60
N ILE A 87 29.22 5.48 -7.92
CA ILE A 87 28.66 6.03 -6.68
C ILE A 87 27.88 7.30 -7.05
N LEU A 88 26.58 7.31 -6.76
CA LEU A 88 25.68 8.41 -7.04
C LEU A 88 25.61 9.39 -5.87
N CYS A 89 26.15 10.59 -6.05
CA CYS A 89 26.33 11.61 -5.01
C CYS A 89 25.22 12.67 -4.99
N GLN A 90 23.97 12.29 -5.26
CA GLN A 90 22.80 13.16 -5.33
C GLN A 90 21.67 12.63 -4.43
N ASP A 91 21.15 13.46 -3.52
CA ASP A 91 20.06 13.10 -2.60
C ASP A 91 18.68 13.58 -3.04
N ASP A 92 18.59 14.42 -4.07
CA ASP A 92 17.31 14.76 -4.68
C ASP A 92 16.70 13.50 -5.33
N PRO A 93 15.51 13.06 -4.90
CA PRO A 93 14.91 11.81 -5.35
C PRO A 93 14.57 11.81 -6.85
N VAL A 94 14.23 12.96 -7.45
CA VAL A 94 13.82 13.08 -8.86
C VAL A 94 15.05 13.07 -9.77
N GLU A 95 16.08 13.83 -9.41
CA GLU A 95 17.37 13.83 -10.09
C GLU A 95 18.01 12.43 -10.03
N LEU A 96 18.01 11.79 -8.85
CA LEU A 96 18.52 10.43 -8.68
C LEU A 96 17.77 9.43 -9.55
N SER A 97 16.43 9.48 -9.61
CA SER A 97 15.65 8.62 -10.50
C SER A 97 16.05 8.80 -11.97
N ARG A 98 16.37 10.03 -12.39
CA ARG A 98 16.82 10.31 -13.76
C ARG A 98 18.20 9.72 -14.04
N GLU A 99 19.14 9.90 -13.12
CA GLU A 99 20.49 9.35 -13.23
C GLU A 99 20.46 7.82 -13.27
N LEU A 100 19.68 7.18 -12.38
CA LEU A 100 19.52 5.73 -12.34
C LEU A 100 19.03 5.18 -13.69
N MET A 101 18.04 5.83 -14.31
CA MET A 101 17.54 5.42 -15.63
C MET A 101 18.60 5.53 -16.74
N GLY A 102 19.66 6.34 -16.55
CA GLY A 102 20.82 6.40 -17.46
C GLY A 102 21.63 5.11 -17.53
N PHE A 103 21.52 4.24 -16.51
CA PHE A 103 22.24 2.96 -16.44
C PHE A 103 21.42 1.77 -16.95
N LEU A 104 20.25 2.00 -17.54
CA LEU A 104 19.36 0.92 -18.00
C LEU A 104 20.04 -0.03 -19.00
N ASP A 105 20.90 0.50 -19.87
CA ASP A 105 21.54 -0.22 -20.96
C ASP A 105 22.96 -0.73 -20.59
N GLU A 106 23.35 -0.65 -19.32
CA GLU A 106 24.64 -1.15 -18.83
C GLU A 106 24.51 -2.61 -18.36
N ASP A 107 25.30 -3.52 -18.93
CA ASP A 107 25.21 -4.96 -18.67
C ASP A 107 26.13 -5.45 -17.52
N GLU A 108 27.16 -4.67 -17.14
CA GLU A 108 28.15 -5.04 -16.13
C GLU A 108 28.54 -3.84 -15.25
N MET A 109 27.80 -3.64 -14.16
CA MET A 109 28.00 -2.47 -13.30
C MET A 109 27.48 -2.69 -11.87
N VAL A 110 28.19 -2.12 -10.90
CA VAL A 110 27.67 -1.93 -9.55
C VAL A 110 27.33 -0.46 -9.32
N ILE A 111 26.12 -0.16 -8.86
CA ILE A 111 25.68 1.18 -8.51
C ILE A 111 25.55 1.26 -6.99
N VAL A 112 26.10 2.31 -6.37
CA VAL A 112 25.81 2.69 -4.98
C VAL A 112 25.08 4.02 -5.01
N ALA A 113 23.86 4.05 -4.50
CA ALA A 113 22.99 5.21 -4.50
C ALA A 113 22.54 5.57 -3.07
N PRO A 114 22.05 6.78 -2.81
CA PRO A 114 21.55 7.15 -1.50
C PRO A 114 20.11 6.69 -1.29
N ILE A 115 19.77 6.39 -0.03
CA ILE A 115 18.39 6.20 0.40
C ILE A 115 17.69 7.58 0.38
N THR A 116 16.71 7.73 -0.51
CA THR A 116 15.88 8.94 -0.63
C THR A 116 14.40 8.62 -0.32
N SER A 117 13.51 9.60 -0.46
CA SER A 117 12.06 9.35 -0.38
C SER A 117 11.53 8.44 -1.50
N HIS A 118 12.29 8.26 -2.59
CA HIS A 118 11.95 7.34 -3.68
C HIS A 118 12.39 5.89 -3.43
N PHE A 119 13.22 5.64 -2.42
CA PHE A 119 13.65 4.29 -2.04
C PHE A 119 12.47 3.35 -1.86
N SER A 120 12.56 2.12 -2.38
CA SER A 120 11.43 1.19 -2.49
C SER A 120 10.69 0.99 -1.16
N LEU A 121 11.43 0.83 -0.07
CA LEU A 121 10.88 0.59 1.26
C LEU A 121 10.38 1.84 1.99
N ASN A 122 10.64 3.03 1.43
CA ASN A 122 10.08 4.29 1.92
C ASN A 122 8.73 4.62 1.25
N ARG A 123 8.22 3.74 0.38
CA ARG A 123 6.98 3.95 -0.35
C ARG A 123 6.10 2.70 -0.32
N PRO A 124 4.78 2.85 -0.39
CA PRO A 124 3.90 1.73 -0.70
C PRO A 124 4.05 1.32 -2.16
N LEU A 125 3.63 0.11 -2.53
CA LEU A 125 3.57 -0.35 -3.91
C LEU A 125 2.17 -0.87 -4.25
N PHE A 126 1.61 -0.47 -5.39
CA PHE A 126 0.34 -1.05 -5.87
C PHE A 126 0.58 -2.18 -6.86
N LEU A 127 -0.16 -3.29 -6.70
CA LEU A 127 -0.11 -4.41 -7.64
C LEU A 127 -1.43 -4.54 -8.39
N ILE A 128 -1.33 -4.54 -9.71
CA ILE A 128 -2.44 -4.66 -10.66
C ILE A 128 -2.14 -5.83 -11.58
N SER A 129 -3.15 -6.65 -11.86
CA SER A 129 -2.99 -7.83 -12.70
C SER A 129 -4.25 -8.08 -13.51
N ILE A 130 -4.12 -8.32 -14.80
CA ILE A 130 -5.23 -8.93 -15.55
C ILE A 130 -5.45 -10.34 -14.99
N PRO A 131 -6.69 -10.81 -14.76
CA PRO A 131 -6.95 -12.20 -14.38
C PRO A 131 -6.13 -13.19 -15.22
N LYS A 132 -5.48 -14.15 -14.55
CA LYS A 132 -4.64 -15.19 -15.17
C LYS A 132 -3.40 -14.70 -15.95
N SER A 133 -2.98 -13.45 -15.76
CA SER A 133 -1.75 -12.91 -16.36
C SER A 133 -0.46 -13.15 -15.55
N GLY A 134 -0.53 -13.87 -14.42
CA GLY A 134 0.64 -14.18 -13.60
C GLY A 134 0.70 -13.44 -12.26
N THR A 135 -0.44 -13.17 -11.62
CA THR A 135 -0.52 -12.48 -10.32
C THR A 135 0.43 -13.04 -9.25
N HIS A 136 0.59 -14.36 -9.17
CA HIS A 136 1.50 -14.96 -8.20
C HIS A 136 2.97 -14.62 -8.49
N LEU A 137 3.37 -14.60 -9.76
CA LEU A 137 4.71 -14.20 -10.15
C LEU A 137 4.97 -12.74 -9.77
N LEU A 138 3.95 -11.88 -9.91
CA LEU A 138 4.00 -10.49 -9.46
C LEU A 138 4.14 -10.37 -7.93
N PHE A 139 3.47 -11.23 -7.16
CA PHE A 139 3.62 -11.28 -5.70
C PHE A 139 5.03 -11.71 -5.27
N GLU A 140 5.57 -12.76 -5.88
CA GLU A 140 6.92 -13.22 -5.60
C GLU A 140 7.97 -12.16 -5.99
N LEU A 141 7.75 -11.41 -7.08
CA LEU A 141 8.58 -10.27 -7.45
C LEU A 141 8.55 -9.16 -6.40
N ALA A 142 7.36 -8.78 -5.91
CA ALA A 142 7.24 -7.78 -4.85
C ALA A 142 7.96 -8.24 -3.56
N ALA A 143 7.83 -9.51 -3.19
CA ALA A 143 8.53 -10.10 -2.06
C ALA A 143 10.06 -10.13 -2.25
N ALA A 144 10.55 -10.43 -3.46
CA ALA A 144 11.97 -10.39 -3.80
C ALA A 144 12.55 -8.96 -3.74
N PHE A 145 11.72 -7.94 -4.02
CA PHE A 145 12.02 -6.53 -3.72
C PHE A 145 11.81 -6.12 -2.26
N GLN A 146 11.60 -7.10 -1.37
CA GLN A 146 11.44 -6.95 0.08
C GLN A 146 10.14 -6.25 0.52
N TYR A 147 9.17 -6.07 -0.37
CA TYR A 147 7.84 -5.61 0.02
C TYR A 147 7.09 -6.68 0.80
N ARG A 148 6.44 -6.27 1.88
CA ARG A 148 5.54 -7.14 2.66
C ARG A 148 4.12 -7.06 2.11
N ALA A 149 3.34 -8.12 2.30
CA ALA A 149 1.94 -8.13 1.88
C ALA A 149 1.09 -7.27 2.82
N GLY A 150 0.60 -6.14 2.32
CA GLY A 150 -0.46 -5.35 2.96
C GLY A 150 -1.85 -5.77 2.48
N VAL A 151 -1.96 -6.13 1.19
CA VAL A 151 -3.19 -6.55 0.47
C VAL A 151 -4.25 -5.45 0.39
N SER A 152 -4.67 -4.89 1.52
CA SER A 152 -5.64 -3.81 1.65
C SER A 152 -5.16 -2.78 2.67
N PHE A 153 -5.60 -1.53 2.55
CA PHE A 153 -5.31 -0.46 3.50
C PHE A 153 -6.58 0.34 3.79
N ASN A 154 -6.66 0.95 4.98
CA ASN A 154 -7.85 1.69 5.40
C ASN A 154 -7.89 3.12 4.86
N SER A 155 -6.76 3.83 4.91
CA SER A 155 -6.70 5.25 4.52
C SER A 155 -5.34 5.67 3.97
N VAL A 156 -4.27 5.34 4.69
CA VAL A 156 -2.89 5.59 4.28
C VAL A 156 -2.17 4.25 4.20
N PRO A 157 -1.55 3.90 3.07
CA PRO A 157 -0.76 2.69 2.93
C PRO A 157 0.61 2.88 3.59
N ASP A 158 1.10 1.82 4.24
CA ASP A 158 2.40 1.84 4.91
C ASP A 158 3.55 1.65 3.91
N PRO A 159 4.67 2.38 4.09
CA PRO A 159 5.90 2.16 3.34
C PRO A 159 6.43 0.72 3.44
N GLY A 160 6.98 0.19 2.35
CA GLY A 160 7.55 -1.16 2.33
C GLY A 160 6.51 -2.28 2.30
N TYR A 161 5.23 -1.95 2.09
CA TYR A 161 4.15 -2.90 1.84
C TYR A 161 3.60 -2.74 0.43
N TRP A 162 3.12 -3.85 -0.14
CA TRP A 162 2.35 -3.84 -1.37
C TRP A 162 0.85 -4.00 -1.10
N TYR A 163 0.04 -3.36 -1.94
CA TYR A 163 -1.42 -3.27 -1.80
C TYR A 163 -2.13 -3.53 -3.12
N CYS A 164 -3.35 -4.03 -3.05
CA CYS A 164 -4.31 -3.98 -4.14
C CYS A 164 -4.87 -2.55 -4.23
N ILE A 165 -5.21 -2.10 -5.45
CA ILE A 165 -5.83 -0.77 -5.62
C ILE A 165 -7.19 -0.72 -4.93
N GLU A 166 -7.99 -1.77 -5.08
CA GLU A 166 -9.30 -1.85 -4.43
C GLU A 166 -9.39 -3.06 -3.52
N LYS A 167 -9.56 -2.80 -2.22
CA LYS A 167 -9.74 -3.82 -1.18
C LYS A 167 -8.64 -4.87 -1.27
N SER A 168 -8.98 -6.13 -1.55
CA SER A 168 -8.05 -7.25 -1.72
C SER A 168 -7.93 -7.73 -3.17
N ASN A 169 -8.45 -6.98 -4.14
CA ASN A 169 -8.51 -7.40 -5.54
C ASN A 169 -7.40 -6.77 -6.40
N THR A 170 -6.44 -7.60 -6.83
CA THR A 170 -5.41 -7.19 -7.81
C THR A 170 -5.97 -7.05 -9.23
N HIS A 171 -7.18 -7.54 -9.49
CA HIS A 171 -7.81 -7.56 -10.80
C HIS A 171 -8.72 -6.36 -11.08
N THR A 172 -8.39 -5.22 -10.51
CA THR A 172 -9.16 -3.99 -10.70
C THR A 172 -8.82 -3.37 -12.06
N SER A 173 -9.81 -3.27 -12.95
CA SER A 173 -9.61 -2.60 -14.25
C SER A 173 -9.52 -1.08 -14.06
N ALA A 174 -8.91 -0.37 -15.02
CA ALA A 174 -8.81 1.08 -14.94
C ALA A 174 -10.20 1.73 -14.97
N ARG A 175 -11.11 1.15 -15.74
CA ARG A 175 -12.51 1.57 -15.80
C ARG A 175 -13.18 1.48 -14.43
N ASP A 176 -13.04 0.36 -13.73
CA ASP A 176 -13.67 0.18 -12.42
C ASP A 176 -13.14 1.19 -11.40
N PHE A 177 -11.82 1.40 -11.39
CA PHE A 177 -11.20 2.36 -10.49
C PHE A 177 -11.58 3.82 -10.77
N PHE A 178 -11.40 4.27 -12.01
CA PHE A 178 -11.60 5.69 -12.34
C PHE A 178 -13.07 6.08 -12.53
N ILE A 179 -13.96 5.13 -12.78
CA ILE A 179 -15.39 5.42 -12.96
C ILE A 179 -16.18 4.98 -11.75
N GLU A 180 -16.16 3.68 -11.41
CA GLU A 180 -17.06 3.14 -10.40
C GLU A 180 -16.61 3.49 -8.98
N THR A 181 -15.31 3.36 -8.67
CA THR A 181 -14.80 3.74 -7.34
C THR A 181 -14.84 5.25 -7.13
N THR A 182 -14.56 6.04 -8.16
CA THR A 182 -14.70 7.50 -8.11
C THR A 182 -16.13 7.94 -7.78
N ARG A 183 -17.16 7.23 -8.29
CA ARG A 183 -18.57 7.52 -7.98
C ARG A 183 -18.96 7.16 -6.54
N ASN A 184 -18.27 6.19 -5.94
CA ASN A 184 -18.65 5.61 -4.65
C ASN A 184 -17.75 6.07 -3.48
N THR A 185 -16.73 6.88 -3.76
CA THR A 185 -15.77 7.36 -2.74
C THR A 185 -15.95 8.86 -2.46
N PRO A 186 -15.75 9.29 -1.21
CA PRO A 186 -15.68 10.72 -0.89
C PRO A 186 -14.65 11.44 -1.76
N PHE A 187 -14.97 12.68 -2.16
CA PHE A 187 -14.07 13.53 -2.93
C PHE A 187 -13.61 12.95 -4.29
N GLY A 188 -14.41 12.04 -4.86
CA GLY A 188 -14.14 11.48 -6.19
C GLY A 188 -12.80 10.77 -6.26
N ASN A 189 -12.40 10.09 -5.18
CA ASN A 189 -11.14 9.37 -5.07
C ASN A 189 -9.86 10.20 -5.31
N ARG A 190 -9.92 11.54 -5.33
CA ARG A 190 -8.76 12.39 -5.62
C ARG A 190 -7.63 12.25 -4.60
N ASP A 191 -8.00 11.97 -3.35
CA ASP A 191 -7.07 11.76 -2.24
C ASP A 191 -6.50 10.33 -2.17
N HIS A 192 -6.88 9.45 -3.11
CA HIS A 192 -6.35 8.09 -3.15
C HIS A 192 -4.82 8.11 -3.33
N PRO A 193 -4.06 7.33 -2.55
CA PRO A 193 -2.59 7.34 -2.59
C PRO A 193 -2.00 6.83 -3.91
N PHE A 194 -2.81 6.17 -4.75
CA PHE A 194 -2.39 5.54 -6.01
C PHE A 194 -1.57 6.49 -6.89
N MET A 195 -2.06 7.71 -7.16
CA MET A 195 -1.37 8.62 -8.09
C MET A 195 0.03 9.05 -7.58
N ARG A 196 0.25 9.02 -6.26
CA ARG A 196 1.52 9.36 -5.59
C ARG A 196 2.44 8.15 -5.37
N SER A 197 1.94 6.97 -5.70
CA SER A 197 2.60 5.70 -5.41
C SER A 197 2.97 4.98 -6.71
N PRO A 198 4.07 4.23 -6.73
CA PRO A 198 4.36 3.35 -7.84
C PRO A 198 3.32 2.23 -7.91
N ALA A 199 3.06 1.76 -9.12
CA ALA A 199 2.28 0.57 -9.35
C ALA A 199 2.96 -0.35 -10.35
N LEU A 200 2.91 -1.66 -10.11
CA LEU A 200 3.24 -2.67 -11.11
C LEU A 200 1.95 -3.19 -11.71
N PHE A 201 1.89 -3.21 -13.04
CA PHE A 201 0.77 -3.76 -13.78
C PHE A 201 1.22 -4.94 -14.64
N ILE A 202 0.86 -6.16 -14.23
CA ILE A 202 1.15 -7.36 -15.01
C ILE A 202 0.04 -7.63 -16.03
N TYR A 203 0.47 -7.87 -17.27
CA TYR A 203 -0.38 -8.31 -18.37
C TYR A 203 0.26 -9.52 -19.07
N ARG A 204 -0.51 -10.19 -19.93
CA ARG A 204 -0.09 -11.40 -20.63
C ARG A 204 -0.79 -11.47 -21.97
N ASN A 205 -0.24 -12.25 -22.91
CA ASN A 205 -0.92 -12.54 -24.17
C ASN A 205 -2.38 -12.97 -23.92
N PRO A 206 -3.38 -12.22 -24.41
CA PRO A 206 -4.78 -12.52 -24.13
C PRO A 206 -5.24 -13.91 -24.56
N MET A 207 -4.59 -14.51 -25.56
CA MET A 207 -4.88 -15.88 -25.98
C MET A 207 -4.49 -16.90 -24.90
N ASP A 208 -3.34 -16.70 -24.25
CA ASP A 208 -2.93 -17.54 -23.12
C ASP A 208 -3.83 -17.32 -21.90
N ILE A 209 -4.31 -16.09 -21.69
CA ILE A 209 -5.27 -15.77 -20.63
C ILE A 209 -6.54 -16.62 -20.81
N VAL A 210 -7.18 -16.58 -21.98
CA VAL A 210 -8.42 -17.34 -22.23
C VAL A 210 -8.21 -18.84 -22.10
N VAL A 211 -7.09 -19.38 -22.55
CA VAL A 211 -6.76 -20.80 -22.34
C VAL A 211 -6.59 -21.13 -20.86
N SER A 212 -5.97 -20.23 -20.09
CA SER A 212 -5.83 -20.40 -18.65
C SER A 212 -7.18 -20.29 -17.92
N GLU A 213 -8.04 -19.36 -18.31
CA GLU A 213 -9.41 -19.21 -17.81
C GLU A 213 -10.24 -20.46 -18.08
N ALA A 214 -10.19 -21.00 -19.31
CA ALA A 214 -10.95 -22.19 -19.72
C ALA A 214 -10.53 -23.46 -18.95
N ASN A 215 -9.26 -23.54 -18.53
CA ASN A 215 -8.78 -24.61 -17.67
C ASN A 215 -9.12 -24.37 -16.19
N TYR A 216 -9.12 -23.12 -15.73
CA TYR A 216 -9.21 -22.81 -14.30
C TYR A 216 -10.65 -22.62 -13.79
N TYR A 217 -11.49 -21.87 -14.51
CA TYR A 217 -12.81 -21.43 -14.00
C TYR A 217 -13.87 -22.52 -13.93
N HIS A 218 -13.66 -23.65 -14.60
CA HIS A 218 -14.59 -24.78 -14.64
C HIS A 218 -14.38 -25.81 -13.51
N GLU A 219 -13.33 -25.63 -12.70
CA GLU A 219 -12.97 -26.52 -11.61
C GLU A 219 -13.68 -26.11 -10.32
N GLU A 220 -14.06 -27.09 -9.51
CA GLU A 220 -14.77 -26.85 -8.26
C GLU A 220 -13.89 -26.00 -7.31
N TYR A 221 -14.51 -25.07 -6.60
CA TYR A 221 -13.86 -24.13 -5.65
C TYR A 221 -12.90 -23.09 -6.24
N ASN A 222 -12.54 -23.17 -7.53
CA ASN A 222 -11.63 -22.19 -8.15
C ASN A 222 -12.30 -20.87 -8.48
N SER A 223 -13.60 -20.90 -8.81
CA SER A 223 -14.34 -19.70 -9.19
C SER A 223 -15.85 -19.88 -9.01
N PRO A 224 -16.61 -18.80 -8.71
CA PRO A 224 -18.07 -18.81 -8.82
C PRO A 224 -18.59 -19.22 -10.20
N PHE A 225 -17.76 -19.12 -11.24
CA PHE A 225 -18.10 -19.55 -12.61
C PHE A 225 -18.17 -21.07 -12.80
N PHE A 226 -17.74 -21.87 -11.81
CA PHE A 226 -17.79 -23.33 -11.85
C PHE A 226 -19.16 -23.85 -12.29
N ALA A 227 -20.22 -23.40 -11.62
CA ALA A 227 -21.59 -23.86 -11.87
C ALA A 227 -22.11 -23.55 -13.28
N TYR A 228 -21.48 -22.57 -13.96
CA TYR A 228 -21.81 -22.21 -15.33
C TYR A 228 -20.95 -22.96 -16.35
N LEU A 229 -19.65 -23.17 -16.06
CA LEU A 229 -18.68 -23.68 -17.04
C LEU A 229 -18.42 -25.19 -16.97
N ASN A 230 -18.66 -25.84 -15.84
CA ASN A 230 -18.26 -27.24 -15.58
C ASN A 230 -18.88 -28.28 -16.53
N HIS A 231 -20.06 -28.00 -17.09
CA HIS A 231 -20.76 -28.91 -18.01
C HIS A 231 -20.35 -28.74 -19.47
N PHE A 232 -19.55 -27.73 -19.81
CA PHE A 232 -19.08 -27.48 -21.16
C PHE A 232 -17.75 -28.19 -21.44
N SER A 233 -17.60 -28.69 -22.67
CA SER A 233 -16.33 -29.14 -23.20
C SER A 233 -15.31 -27.99 -23.24
N PHE A 234 -14.03 -28.31 -23.33
CA PHE A 234 -12.97 -27.29 -23.38
C PHE A 234 -13.16 -26.28 -24.53
N GLU A 235 -13.53 -26.75 -25.73
CA GLU A 235 -13.82 -25.87 -26.87
C GLU A 235 -15.01 -24.95 -26.59
N GLU A 236 -16.11 -25.47 -26.03
CA GLU A 236 -17.28 -24.65 -25.68
C GLU A 236 -16.95 -23.61 -24.62
N ARG A 237 -16.11 -23.95 -23.63
CA ARG A 237 -15.60 -22.99 -22.64
C ARG A 237 -14.79 -21.88 -23.30
N LEU A 238 -13.86 -22.22 -24.20
CA LEU A 238 -13.09 -21.23 -24.97
C LEU A 238 -14.02 -20.29 -25.74
N LEU A 239 -14.99 -20.83 -26.48
CA LEU A 239 -15.91 -20.03 -27.28
C LEU A 239 -16.74 -19.07 -26.43
N ARG A 240 -17.18 -19.47 -25.23
CA ARG A 240 -17.88 -18.60 -24.28
C ARG A 240 -16.96 -17.53 -23.71
N LEU A 241 -15.76 -17.91 -23.27
CA LEU A 241 -14.80 -16.96 -22.70
C LEU A 241 -14.32 -15.93 -23.73
N ILE A 242 -14.23 -16.29 -25.02
CA ILE A 242 -13.86 -15.33 -26.07
C ILE A 242 -14.94 -14.26 -26.26
N ASP A 243 -16.21 -14.65 -26.30
CA ASP A 243 -17.32 -13.71 -26.51
C ASP A 243 -18.65 -14.35 -26.10
N ASP A 244 -19.07 -14.07 -24.86
CA ASP A 244 -20.36 -14.46 -24.31
C ASP A 244 -21.18 -13.19 -24.01
N PRO A 245 -22.25 -12.91 -24.77
CA PRO A 245 -23.00 -11.67 -24.62
C PRO A 245 -23.77 -11.55 -23.29
N TRP A 246 -23.87 -12.63 -22.51
CA TRP A 246 -24.70 -12.66 -21.30
C TRP A 246 -23.92 -12.50 -20.01
N LEU A 247 -22.86 -13.29 -19.81
CA LEU A 247 -22.13 -13.33 -18.53
C LEU A 247 -20.75 -12.68 -18.62
N PHE A 248 -19.91 -13.12 -19.55
CA PHE A 248 -18.51 -12.68 -19.60
C PHE A 248 -18.24 -11.46 -20.48
N GLY A 249 -19.15 -11.12 -21.39
CA GLY A 249 -18.87 -10.20 -22.49
C GLY A 249 -17.77 -10.73 -23.43
N SER A 250 -17.22 -9.83 -24.23
CA SER A 250 -16.08 -10.14 -25.11
C SER A 250 -14.75 -10.10 -24.35
N ILE A 251 -13.81 -10.98 -24.70
CA ILE A 251 -12.43 -10.91 -24.21
C ILE A 251 -11.80 -9.55 -24.54
N ARG A 252 -12.14 -8.98 -25.71
CA ARG A 252 -11.71 -7.66 -26.15
C ARG A 252 -12.05 -6.59 -25.12
N ASP A 253 -13.28 -6.61 -24.58
CA ASP A 253 -13.70 -5.63 -23.57
C ASP A 253 -13.12 -5.93 -22.19
N ARG A 254 -13.10 -7.21 -21.76
CA ARG A 254 -12.54 -7.59 -20.46
C ARG A 254 -11.08 -7.18 -20.33
N ILE A 255 -10.28 -7.43 -21.38
CA ILE A 255 -8.86 -7.06 -21.43
C ILE A 255 -8.69 -5.58 -21.72
N GLY A 256 -9.47 -5.03 -22.65
CA GLY A 256 -9.41 -3.62 -23.05
C GLY A 256 -9.67 -2.65 -21.88
N ASN A 257 -10.48 -3.02 -20.89
CA ASN A 257 -10.70 -2.20 -19.69
C ASN A 257 -9.43 -1.99 -18.84
N PHE A 258 -8.36 -2.77 -19.06
CA PHE A 258 -7.07 -2.60 -18.40
C PHE A 258 -6.07 -1.76 -19.22
N ALA A 259 -6.33 -1.53 -20.51
CA ALA A 259 -5.44 -0.78 -21.39
C ALA A 259 -5.03 0.61 -20.83
N PRO A 260 -5.92 1.40 -20.17
CA PRO A 260 -5.52 2.70 -19.64
C PRO A 260 -4.42 2.63 -18.58
N TRP A 261 -4.22 1.49 -17.90
CA TRP A 261 -3.09 1.31 -16.99
C TRP A 261 -1.73 1.41 -17.70
N LEU A 262 -1.67 1.09 -18.99
CA LEU A 262 -0.45 1.24 -19.78
C LEU A 262 -0.05 2.69 -19.94
N GLU A 263 -0.98 3.65 -19.84
CA GLU A 263 -0.76 5.05 -20.20
C GLU A 263 -0.47 5.95 -18.99
N LEU A 264 -0.52 5.43 -17.76
CA LEU A 264 -0.23 6.19 -16.56
C LEU A 264 1.26 6.17 -16.22
N ASP A 265 1.83 7.34 -15.93
CA ASP A 265 3.25 7.48 -15.65
C ASP A 265 3.69 6.84 -14.31
N ASN A 266 2.77 6.68 -13.35
CA ASN A 266 3.04 6.02 -12.07
C ASN A 266 2.89 4.50 -12.14
N VAL A 267 2.45 3.97 -13.28
CA VAL A 267 2.29 2.54 -13.52
C VAL A 267 3.44 2.04 -14.40
N ILE A 268 4.05 0.93 -13.99
CA ILE A 268 5.07 0.21 -14.73
C ILE A 268 4.43 -1.07 -15.30
N PRO A 269 4.16 -1.12 -16.61
CA PRO A 269 3.66 -2.31 -17.26
C PRO A 269 4.74 -3.38 -17.32
N VAL A 270 4.35 -4.62 -17.01
CA VAL A 270 5.21 -5.79 -17.05
C VAL A 270 4.47 -6.90 -17.79
N SER A 271 5.04 -7.44 -18.85
CA SER A 271 4.45 -8.64 -19.47
C SER A 271 4.88 -9.90 -18.71
N PHE A 272 3.97 -10.88 -18.65
CA PHE A 272 4.27 -12.21 -18.15
C PHE A 272 5.43 -12.85 -18.91
N GLU A 273 5.48 -12.63 -20.23
CA GLU A 273 6.49 -13.17 -21.13
C GLU A 273 7.90 -12.67 -20.78
N GLU A 274 8.04 -11.39 -20.41
CA GLU A 274 9.32 -10.85 -19.92
C GLU A 274 9.67 -11.40 -18.53
N LEU A 275 8.69 -11.50 -17.63
CA LEU A 275 8.94 -11.78 -16.22
C LEU A 275 9.19 -13.27 -15.92
N VAL A 276 8.64 -14.19 -16.70
CA VAL A 276 8.64 -15.63 -16.36
C VAL A 276 10.01 -16.31 -16.54
N GLY A 277 10.89 -15.76 -17.37
CA GLY A 277 12.21 -16.32 -17.64
C GLY A 277 12.19 -17.69 -18.33
N GLU A 278 13.35 -18.35 -18.39
CA GLU A 278 13.54 -19.62 -19.14
C GLU A 278 12.65 -20.76 -18.63
N GLU A 279 12.38 -20.82 -17.33
CA GLU A 279 11.53 -21.85 -16.72
C GLU A 279 10.08 -21.82 -17.25
N GLY A 280 9.58 -20.64 -17.62
CA GLY A 280 8.28 -20.47 -18.27
C GLY A 280 8.34 -20.45 -19.80
N GLY A 281 9.49 -20.75 -20.40
CA GLY A 281 9.73 -20.69 -21.84
C GLY A 281 10.09 -19.29 -22.37
N GLY A 282 10.33 -18.32 -21.49
CA GLY A 282 10.84 -16.99 -21.82
C GLY A 282 12.36 -16.96 -21.95
N SER A 283 12.96 -15.77 -21.78
CA SER A 283 14.41 -15.56 -21.85
C SER A 283 14.97 -15.03 -20.53
N ARG A 284 16.08 -15.62 -20.07
CA ARG A 284 16.78 -15.18 -18.85
C ARG A 284 17.32 -13.75 -18.98
N LYS A 285 17.88 -13.40 -20.15
CA LYS A 285 18.37 -12.03 -20.42
C LYS A 285 17.25 -11.02 -20.33
N VAL A 286 16.10 -11.29 -20.97
CA VAL A 286 14.94 -10.39 -20.94
C VAL A 286 14.39 -10.25 -19.52
N GLN A 287 14.28 -11.34 -18.77
CA GLN A 287 13.87 -11.30 -17.37
C GLN A 287 14.81 -10.45 -16.51
N SER A 288 16.13 -10.65 -16.67
CA SER A 288 17.15 -9.88 -15.95
C SER A 288 17.11 -8.39 -16.33
N ASP A 289 16.93 -8.06 -17.62
CA ASP A 289 16.81 -6.67 -18.10
C ASP A 289 15.54 -5.98 -17.58
N LEU A 290 14.42 -6.70 -17.53
CA LEU A 290 13.19 -6.22 -16.91
C LEU A 290 13.40 -5.94 -15.42
N ILE A 291 13.96 -6.90 -14.68
CA ILE A 291 14.19 -6.72 -13.23
C ILE A 291 15.14 -5.55 -12.98
N TRP A 292 16.19 -5.40 -13.78
CA TRP A 292 17.08 -4.25 -13.70
C TRP A 292 16.33 -2.93 -13.91
N SER A 293 15.50 -2.84 -14.96
CA SER A 293 14.62 -1.68 -15.20
C SER A 293 13.73 -1.37 -13.99
N LEU A 294 13.15 -2.39 -13.36
CA LEU A 294 12.31 -2.24 -12.17
C LEU A 294 13.10 -1.77 -10.95
N GLN A 295 14.29 -2.31 -10.72
CA GLN A 295 15.18 -1.89 -9.62
C GLN A 295 15.54 -0.41 -9.73
N LEU A 296 15.87 0.06 -10.94
CA LEU A 296 16.19 1.47 -11.20
C LEU A 296 14.98 2.38 -10.96
N LYS A 297 13.77 1.99 -11.40
CA LYS A 297 12.55 2.79 -11.23
C LYS A 297 12.04 2.82 -9.80
N LEU A 298 12.09 1.68 -9.11
CA LEU A 298 11.58 1.53 -7.75
C LEU A 298 12.62 1.85 -6.68
N HIS A 299 13.87 2.08 -7.09
CA HIS A 299 15.01 2.23 -6.19
C HIS A 299 15.12 1.01 -5.24
N ALA A 300 15.05 -0.19 -5.83
CA ALA A 300 15.09 -1.45 -5.10
C ALA A 300 16.51 -2.07 -5.16
N PRO A 301 17.12 -2.44 -4.02
CA PRO A 301 18.48 -2.98 -3.97
C PRO A 301 18.56 -4.41 -4.55
N GLY A 302 19.79 -4.88 -4.79
CA GLY A 302 20.10 -6.28 -5.09
C GLY A 302 20.64 -6.52 -6.50
N SER A 303 20.82 -7.79 -6.85
CA SER A 303 21.16 -8.23 -8.22
C SER A 303 19.91 -8.73 -8.96
N PRO A 304 19.70 -8.34 -10.24
CA PRO A 304 18.57 -8.82 -11.01
C PRO A 304 18.59 -10.34 -11.20
N ASP A 305 19.77 -10.96 -11.27
CA ASP A 305 19.91 -12.41 -11.42
C ASP A 305 19.54 -13.18 -10.14
N GLU A 306 19.87 -12.63 -8.96
CA GLU A 306 19.47 -13.19 -7.68
C GLU A 306 17.95 -13.08 -7.48
N ILE A 307 17.35 -11.95 -7.84
CA ILE A 307 15.90 -11.72 -7.79
C ILE A 307 15.19 -12.65 -8.79
N ALA A 308 15.68 -12.76 -10.01
CA ALA A 308 15.14 -13.66 -11.02
C ALA A 308 15.10 -15.12 -10.54
N GLY A 309 16.09 -15.54 -9.75
CA GLY A 309 16.12 -16.88 -9.14
C GLY A 309 15.09 -17.12 -8.04
N GLN A 310 14.51 -16.06 -7.46
CA GLN A 310 13.54 -16.14 -6.36
C GLN A 310 12.09 -16.12 -6.84
N ILE A 311 11.80 -15.50 -7.98
CA ILE A 311 10.40 -15.24 -8.40
C ILE A 311 9.68 -16.47 -8.93
N PHE A 312 10.40 -17.43 -9.52
CA PHE A 312 9.77 -18.60 -10.11
C PHE A 312 9.48 -19.67 -9.04
N ASN A 313 8.20 -19.82 -8.69
CA ASN A 313 7.74 -20.77 -7.68
C ASN A 313 6.84 -21.86 -8.28
N PRO A 314 7.38 -23.05 -8.63
CA PRO A 314 6.59 -24.14 -9.21
C PRO A 314 5.60 -24.78 -8.23
N LYS A 315 5.69 -24.46 -6.93
CA LYS A 315 4.79 -24.98 -5.89
C LYS A 315 3.52 -24.14 -5.70
N SER A 316 3.34 -23.07 -6.46
CA SER A 316 2.13 -22.24 -6.36
C SER A 316 0.87 -23.08 -6.66
N PRO A 317 -0.19 -23.04 -5.83
CA PRO A 317 -1.42 -23.82 -6.04
C PRO A 317 -2.10 -23.58 -7.39
N THR A 318 -1.84 -22.44 -8.02
CA THR A 318 -2.43 -22.04 -9.31
C THR A 318 -1.50 -22.31 -10.50
N TYR A 319 -0.34 -22.92 -10.26
CA TYR A 319 0.61 -23.29 -11.30
C TYR A 319 0.08 -24.51 -12.08
N LEU A 320 -0.56 -24.26 -13.22
CA LEU A 320 -0.97 -25.32 -14.14
C LEU A 320 0.22 -25.77 -15.00
N SER A 321 0.69 -24.86 -15.86
CA SER A 321 1.88 -25.06 -16.69
C SER A 321 2.88 -23.92 -16.55
N GLY A 322 2.42 -22.70 -16.24
CA GLY A 322 3.28 -21.50 -16.12
C GLY A 322 4.02 -21.12 -17.41
N LYS A 323 3.66 -21.72 -18.55
CA LYS A 323 4.39 -21.55 -19.81
C LYS A 323 3.74 -20.53 -20.72
N ILE A 324 4.57 -19.78 -21.44
CA ILE A 324 4.13 -18.91 -22.54
C ILE A 324 3.67 -19.74 -23.74
N GLY A 325 2.76 -19.20 -24.54
CA GLY A 325 2.41 -19.75 -25.86
C GLY A 325 1.58 -21.04 -25.82
N ALA A 326 1.02 -21.41 -24.67
CA ALA A 326 0.13 -22.57 -24.53
C ALA A 326 -1.08 -22.48 -25.47
N TRP A 327 -1.51 -21.26 -25.82
CA TRP A 327 -2.58 -21.03 -26.78
C TRP A 327 -2.34 -21.64 -28.17
N ARG A 328 -1.08 -21.77 -28.60
CA ARG A 328 -0.73 -22.32 -29.93
C ARG A 328 -1.17 -23.76 -30.09
N GLU A 329 -1.18 -24.52 -29.00
CA GLU A 329 -1.56 -25.93 -28.97
C GLU A 329 -3.03 -26.12 -28.58
N ASN A 330 -3.58 -25.22 -27.77
CA ASN A 330 -4.89 -25.40 -27.14
C ASN A 330 -6.05 -24.67 -27.86
N LEU A 331 -5.79 -23.57 -28.59
CA LEU A 331 -6.85 -22.89 -29.33
C LEU A 331 -7.26 -23.70 -30.57
N THR A 332 -8.51 -24.16 -30.59
CA THR A 332 -9.12 -24.84 -31.73
C THR A 332 -9.29 -23.88 -32.92
N THR A 333 -9.48 -24.43 -34.12
CA THR A 333 -9.74 -23.63 -35.33
C THR A 333 -10.94 -22.68 -35.14
N LYS A 334 -12.04 -23.18 -34.57
CA LYS A 334 -13.24 -22.36 -34.31
C LYS A 334 -12.96 -21.23 -33.31
N ALA A 335 -12.20 -21.52 -32.25
CA ALA A 335 -11.83 -20.50 -31.27
C ALA A 335 -10.95 -19.42 -31.89
N ARG A 336 -9.99 -19.79 -32.75
CA ARG A 336 -9.15 -18.84 -33.50
C ARG A 336 -9.95 -17.98 -34.46
N GLU A 337 -10.88 -18.58 -35.21
CA GLU A 337 -11.79 -17.86 -36.11
C GLU A 337 -12.63 -16.85 -35.32
N LYS A 338 -13.21 -17.29 -34.20
CA LYS A 338 -14.02 -16.42 -33.33
C LYS A 338 -13.19 -15.28 -32.76
N LEU A 339 -11.98 -15.54 -32.25
CA LEU A 339 -11.09 -14.49 -31.75
C LEU A 339 -10.70 -13.50 -32.86
N SER A 340 -10.37 -14.00 -34.05
CA SER A 340 -9.98 -13.19 -35.21
C SER A 340 -11.14 -12.33 -35.73
N SER A 341 -12.38 -12.71 -35.45
CA SER A 341 -13.58 -11.93 -35.83
C SER A 341 -13.81 -10.70 -34.95
N LEU A 342 -13.18 -10.63 -33.77
CA LEU A 342 -13.26 -9.46 -32.89
C LEU A 342 -12.39 -8.32 -33.42
N PRO A 343 -12.64 -7.06 -33.02
CA PRO A 343 -11.64 -5.99 -33.17
C PRO A 343 -10.34 -6.36 -32.46
N GLN A 344 -9.20 -6.23 -33.13
CA GLN A 344 -7.88 -6.64 -32.61
C GLN A 344 -7.11 -5.52 -31.91
N ASP A 345 -7.78 -4.39 -31.67
CA ASP A 345 -7.20 -3.21 -31.03
C ASP A 345 -6.68 -3.52 -29.62
N PHE A 346 -7.39 -4.36 -28.86
CA PHE A 346 -6.94 -4.77 -27.54
C PHE A 346 -5.61 -5.55 -27.59
N LEU A 347 -5.34 -6.39 -28.60
CA LEU A 347 -4.04 -7.06 -28.72
C LEU A 347 -2.93 -6.06 -29.04
N ALA A 348 -3.18 -5.20 -30.02
CA ALA A 348 -2.21 -4.23 -30.51
C ALA A 348 -1.77 -3.25 -29.41
N VAL A 349 -2.70 -2.80 -28.56
CA VAL A 349 -2.41 -1.88 -27.44
C VAL A 349 -1.42 -2.48 -26.43
N PHE A 350 -1.49 -3.80 -26.19
CA PHE A 350 -0.54 -4.53 -25.35
C PHE A 350 0.70 -5.04 -26.10
N GLY A 351 0.84 -4.72 -27.41
CA GLY A 351 1.98 -5.12 -28.22
C GLY A 351 1.94 -6.57 -28.72
N TYR A 352 0.75 -7.18 -28.81
CA TYR A 352 0.55 -8.52 -29.37
C TYR A 352 -0.13 -8.48 -30.74
N GLU A 353 0.07 -9.54 -31.52
CA GLU A 353 -0.55 -9.75 -32.83
C GLU A 353 -1.02 -11.20 -32.96
N ILE A 354 -2.07 -11.43 -33.76
CA ILE A 354 -2.45 -12.78 -34.21
C ILE A 354 -1.56 -13.16 -35.41
N ALA A 355 -0.28 -13.38 -35.17
CA ALA A 355 0.63 -13.85 -36.21
C ALA A 355 0.60 -15.40 -36.26
N PRO A 356 0.32 -16.03 -37.42
CA PRO A 356 0.10 -17.47 -37.48
C PRO A 356 1.36 -18.33 -37.30
N HIS A 357 2.59 -17.79 -37.36
CA HIS A 357 3.79 -18.64 -37.49
C HIS A 357 5.09 -18.14 -36.81
N THR A 358 5.04 -17.31 -35.77
CA THR A 358 6.27 -17.01 -35.01
C THR A 358 6.64 -18.20 -34.11
N THR A 359 7.53 -19.05 -34.60
CA THR A 359 8.18 -20.10 -33.80
C THR A 359 9.22 -19.44 -32.90
N GLY A 360 8.92 -19.34 -31.60
CA GLY A 360 9.85 -18.84 -30.60
C GLY A 360 9.22 -17.92 -29.55
N PHE A 361 10.05 -17.55 -28.57
CA PHE A 361 9.79 -16.47 -27.62
C PHE A 361 9.97 -15.13 -28.31
N LEU A 362 8.95 -14.28 -28.26
CA LEU A 362 9.04 -12.87 -28.61
C LEU A 362 8.33 -12.10 -27.51
N PRO A 363 9.00 -11.17 -26.80
CA PRO A 363 8.31 -10.27 -25.91
C PRO A 363 7.32 -9.40 -26.71
N PRO A 364 6.26 -8.86 -26.09
CA PRO A 364 5.36 -7.94 -26.76
C PRO A 364 6.13 -6.74 -27.32
N SER A 365 5.69 -6.20 -28.47
CA SER A 365 6.43 -5.16 -29.19
C SER A 365 6.65 -3.87 -28.39
N ARG A 366 5.80 -3.60 -27.39
CA ARG A 366 5.90 -2.46 -26.46
C ARG A 366 6.74 -2.72 -25.21
N ALA A 367 7.22 -3.95 -24.99
CA ALA A 367 8.05 -4.31 -23.83
C ALA A 367 9.22 -3.33 -23.62
N ARG A 368 9.96 -3.05 -24.70
CA ARG A 368 11.14 -2.17 -24.65
C ARG A 368 10.80 -0.71 -24.39
N GLU A 369 9.66 -0.25 -24.91
CA GLU A 369 9.11 1.08 -24.62
C GLU A 369 8.87 1.22 -23.13
N PHE A 370 8.15 0.26 -22.52
CA PHE A 370 7.83 0.31 -21.09
C PHE A 370 9.06 0.16 -20.19
N MET A 371 10.04 -0.68 -20.54
CA MET A 371 11.31 -0.75 -19.82
C MET A 371 12.04 0.60 -19.78
N ARG A 372 12.03 1.35 -20.89
CA ARG A 372 12.71 2.66 -20.99
C ARG A 372 11.92 3.82 -20.39
N ARG A 373 10.60 3.69 -20.26
CA ARG A 373 9.77 4.75 -19.69
C ARG A 373 10.14 5.03 -18.22
N PRO A 374 10.56 6.26 -17.87
CA PRO A 374 10.79 6.64 -16.48
C PRO A 374 9.48 6.59 -15.68
N LEU A 375 9.56 6.16 -14.41
CA LEU A 375 8.44 6.23 -13.48
C LEU A 375 8.25 7.69 -13.04
N ARG A 376 7.00 8.20 -13.09
CA ARG A 376 6.66 9.50 -12.48
C ARG A 376 5.43 9.34 -11.61
N CYS A 377 5.53 9.79 -10.37
CA CYS A 377 4.41 9.77 -9.44
C CYS A 377 3.98 11.21 -9.19
N GLY A 378 2.68 11.41 -8.98
CA GLY A 378 2.14 12.72 -8.66
C GLY A 378 2.70 13.25 -7.34
N GLU A 379 2.95 14.55 -7.29
CA GLU A 379 3.38 15.27 -6.08
C GLU A 379 2.19 15.90 -5.32
N GLU A 380 1.03 15.96 -5.97
CA GLU A 380 -0.17 16.61 -5.44
C GLU A 380 -0.65 15.91 -4.17
N SER A 381 -0.62 16.63 -3.06
CA SER A 381 -1.23 16.22 -1.79
C SER A 381 -2.50 17.01 -1.54
N PHE A 382 -3.58 16.31 -1.20
CA PHE A 382 -4.85 16.91 -0.78
C PHE A 382 -4.98 16.99 0.74
N ASP A 383 -3.88 16.82 1.48
CA ASP A 383 -3.90 16.83 2.95
C ASP A 383 -4.38 18.17 3.52
N SER A 384 -4.18 19.28 2.78
CA SER A 384 -4.67 20.62 3.15
C SER A 384 -6.10 20.90 2.67
N VAL A 385 -6.78 19.96 2.03
CA VAL A 385 -8.17 20.12 1.57
C VAL A 385 -9.09 19.34 2.50
N PRO A 386 -10.05 19.99 3.19
CA PRO A 386 -10.97 19.27 4.04
C PRO A 386 -11.93 18.41 3.22
N VAL A 387 -11.87 17.10 3.42
CA VAL A 387 -12.71 16.13 2.73
C VAL A 387 -13.78 15.62 3.67
N ARG A 388 -15.05 15.85 3.34
CA ARG A 388 -16.16 15.27 4.09
C ARG A 388 -16.32 13.80 3.75
N VAL A 389 -16.01 12.93 4.71
CA VAL A 389 -15.99 11.47 4.55
C VAL A 389 -17.37 10.87 4.82
N LYS A 390 -18.05 11.35 5.86
CA LYS A 390 -19.37 10.86 6.28
C LYS A 390 -20.15 11.96 6.99
N THR A 391 -21.48 11.94 6.89
CA THR A 391 -22.35 12.88 7.62
C THR A 391 -23.27 12.11 8.56
N GLY A 392 -23.52 12.67 9.75
CA GLY A 392 -24.47 12.13 10.72
C GLY A 392 -23.99 10.90 11.49
N PHE A 393 -22.70 10.61 11.50
CA PHE A 393 -22.19 9.49 12.30
C PHE A 393 -22.14 9.90 13.78
N MET A 394 -23.01 9.31 14.61
CA MET A 394 -23.13 9.62 16.04
C MET A 394 -23.27 11.13 16.31
N GLY A 395 -24.07 11.84 15.49
CA GLY A 395 -24.28 13.28 15.63
C GLY A 395 -23.14 14.16 15.08
N HIS A 396 -22.14 13.57 14.41
CA HIS A 396 -20.99 14.30 13.86
C HIS A 396 -20.91 14.16 12.33
N ALA A 397 -20.39 15.20 11.68
CA ALA A 397 -19.80 15.10 10.34
C ALA A 397 -18.34 14.65 10.49
N VAL A 398 -17.94 13.62 9.76
CA VAL A 398 -16.56 13.14 9.73
C VAL A 398 -15.84 13.81 8.58
N VAL A 399 -14.77 14.54 8.89
CA VAL A 399 -13.96 15.31 7.95
C VAL A 399 -12.50 14.85 8.03
N LYS A 400 -11.86 14.53 6.90
CA LYS A 400 -10.41 14.33 6.81
C LYS A 400 -9.74 15.67 6.49
N PHE A 401 -8.76 16.08 7.28
CA PHE A 401 -7.98 17.29 7.09
C PHE A 401 -6.61 17.15 7.76
N LYS A 402 -5.53 17.63 7.15
CA LYS A 402 -4.14 17.56 7.65
C LYS A 402 -3.74 16.16 8.16
N ASN A 403 -4.06 15.11 7.39
CA ASN A 403 -3.81 13.70 7.76
C ASN A 403 -4.44 13.25 9.09
N ARG A 404 -5.54 13.89 9.48
CA ARG A 404 -6.36 13.54 10.65
C ARG A 404 -7.81 13.48 10.25
N TYR A 405 -8.57 12.64 10.94
CA TYR A 405 -10.02 12.60 10.86
C TYR A 405 -10.58 13.34 12.06
N PHE A 406 -11.50 14.26 11.81
CA PHE A 406 -12.20 15.05 12.82
C PHE A 406 -13.68 14.69 12.83
N GLY A 407 -14.25 14.52 14.02
CA GLY A 407 -15.68 14.50 14.24
C GLY A 407 -16.16 15.91 14.54
N VAL A 408 -16.76 16.58 13.56
CA VAL A 408 -17.34 17.91 13.71
C VAL A 408 -18.79 17.78 14.19
N PRO A 409 -19.16 18.23 15.40
CA PRO A 409 -20.52 18.11 15.91
C PRO A 409 -21.52 18.84 14.99
N LEU A 410 -22.61 18.18 14.59
CA LEU A 410 -23.63 18.82 13.75
C LEU A 410 -24.35 19.97 14.46
N GLU A 411 -24.39 19.94 15.79
CA GLU A 411 -24.94 21.01 16.63
C GLU A 411 -24.11 22.30 16.64
N ALA A 412 -22.84 22.24 16.22
CA ALA A 412 -21.95 23.40 16.14
C ALA A 412 -22.30 24.33 14.95
N GLY A 413 -23.17 23.89 14.03
CA GLY A 413 -23.53 24.66 12.84
C GLY A 413 -22.46 24.62 11.75
N GLU A 414 -22.34 25.70 10.97
CA GLU A 414 -21.31 25.83 9.94
C GLU A 414 -19.95 26.14 10.58
N LEU A 415 -19.01 25.18 10.47
CA LEU A 415 -17.63 25.31 10.94
C LEU A 415 -16.68 25.23 9.74
N ASP A 416 -15.89 26.28 9.52
CA ASP A 416 -14.81 26.26 8.51
C ASP A 416 -13.50 25.78 9.13
N ILE A 417 -13.28 24.46 9.07
CA ILE A 417 -12.11 23.79 9.62
C ILE A 417 -10.76 24.32 9.05
N THR A 418 -10.78 25.04 7.92
CA THR A 418 -9.55 25.62 7.34
C THR A 418 -9.09 26.89 8.04
N GLN A 419 -9.99 27.56 8.76
CA GLN A 419 -9.71 28.81 9.48
C GLN A 419 -9.50 28.60 10.98
N GLU A 420 -9.78 27.39 11.49
CA GLU A 420 -9.61 27.06 12.91
C GLU A 420 -8.13 27.00 13.30
N SER A 421 -7.82 27.50 14.51
CA SER A 421 -6.50 27.34 15.10
C SER A 421 -6.24 25.87 15.49
N GLU A 422 -4.97 25.46 15.60
CA GLU A 422 -4.64 24.09 16.04
C GLU A 422 -5.25 23.76 17.41
N ALA A 423 -5.33 24.72 18.34
CA ALA A 423 -5.99 24.51 19.63
C ALA A 423 -7.50 24.24 19.50
N GLN A 424 -8.18 24.87 18.54
CA GLN A 424 -9.60 24.61 18.26
C GLN A 424 -9.78 23.25 17.58
N LEU A 425 -8.93 22.91 16.61
CA LEU A 425 -8.91 21.60 15.97
C LEU A 425 -8.66 20.47 16.98
N ASP A 426 -7.71 20.68 17.90
CA ASP A 426 -7.37 19.70 18.92
C ASP A 426 -8.47 19.52 19.99
N SER A 427 -9.40 20.46 20.07
CA SER A 427 -10.59 20.33 20.93
C SER A 427 -11.68 19.42 20.32
N LEU A 428 -11.64 19.17 19.01
CA LEU A 428 -12.58 18.27 18.34
C LEU A 428 -12.16 16.80 18.57
N PRO A 429 -13.12 15.85 18.64
CA PRO A 429 -12.80 14.44 18.53
C PRO A 429 -11.98 14.18 17.27
N GLN A 430 -10.76 13.64 17.42
CA GLN A 430 -9.88 13.41 16.28
C GLN A 430 -9.08 12.11 16.41
N ALA A 431 -8.69 11.53 15.27
CA ALA A 431 -7.77 10.40 15.19
C ALA A 431 -7.03 10.37 13.86
N HIS A 432 -5.96 9.58 13.76
CA HIS A 432 -5.23 9.38 12.50
C HIS A 432 -5.94 8.43 11.54
N THR A 433 -6.78 7.54 12.06
CA THR A 433 -7.57 6.62 11.24
C THR A 433 -9.07 6.85 11.42
N LEU A 434 -9.84 6.50 10.39
CA LEU A 434 -11.30 6.61 10.43
C LEU A 434 -11.92 5.69 11.49
N ASP A 435 -11.35 4.50 11.70
CA ASP A 435 -11.91 3.53 12.64
C ASP A 435 -11.64 3.93 14.10
N ASP A 436 -10.47 4.48 14.39
CA ASP A 436 -10.17 5.06 15.71
C ASP A 436 -11.12 6.22 16.02
N LEU A 437 -11.34 7.12 15.06
CA LEU A 437 -12.30 8.21 15.24
C LEU A 437 -13.71 7.66 15.48
N ARG A 438 -14.13 6.63 14.73
CA ARG A 438 -15.45 6.00 14.93
C ARG A 438 -15.59 5.45 16.34
N GLN A 439 -14.55 4.79 16.86
CA GLN A 439 -14.54 4.29 18.22
C GLN A 439 -14.65 5.43 19.24
N ILE A 440 -13.86 6.50 19.08
CA ILE A 440 -13.93 7.70 19.94
C ILE A 440 -15.36 8.28 19.95
N LEU A 441 -15.99 8.43 18.78
CA LEU A 441 -17.35 8.98 18.68
C LEU A 441 -18.42 8.07 19.28
N ILE A 442 -18.26 6.74 19.17
CA ILE A 442 -19.15 5.77 19.83
C ILE A 442 -19.01 5.87 21.35
N GLU A 443 -17.78 5.92 21.86
CA GLU A 443 -17.51 6.06 23.29
C GLU A 443 -18.07 7.37 23.85
N ASP A 444 -17.90 8.48 23.12
CA ASP A 444 -18.46 9.78 23.52
C ASP A 444 -20.00 9.74 23.55
N MET A 445 -20.64 9.17 22.52
CA MET A 445 -22.10 9.00 22.50
C MET A 445 -22.59 8.17 23.71
N ILE A 446 -21.94 7.05 24.02
CA ILE A 446 -22.30 6.22 25.17
C ILE A 446 -22.18 7.02 26.48
N ARG A 447 -21.10 7.81 26.64
CA ARG A 447 -20.90 8.66 27.82
C ARG A 447 -22.00 9.73 27.95
N ARG A 448 -22.40 10.35 26.84
CA ARG A 448 -23.52 11.32 26.80
C ARG A 448 -24.84 10.65 27.18
N GLN A 449 -25.18 9.52 26.57
CA GLN A 449 -26.41 8.79 26.89
C GLN A 449 -26.47 8.35 28.36
N ILE A 450 -25.34 7.89 28.92
CA ILE A 450 -25.26 7.56 30.35
C ILE A 450 -25.48 8.81 31.20
N ALA A 451 -24.89 9.95 30.84
CA ALA A 451 -25.08 11.20 31.57
C ALA A 451 -26.52 11.70 31.50
N GLU A 452 -27.17 11.65 30.34
CA GLU A 452 -28.57 12.04 30.15
C GLU A 452 -29.53 11.11 30.91
N ASN A 453 -29.33 9.79 30.81
CA ASN A 453 -30.11 8.82 31.57
C ASN A 453 -29.91 9.01 33.07
N GLN A 454 -28.70 9.35 33.53
CA GLN A 454 -28.45 9.68 34.92
C GLN A 454 -29.18 10.96 35.35
N ILE A 455 -29.16 12.01 34.54
CA ILE A 455 -29.90 13.25 34.82
C ILE A 455 -31.41 12.96 34.88
N MET A 456 -31.94 12.14 33.97
CA MET A 456 -33.33 11.70 33.98
C MET A 456 -33.67 10.91 35.24
N ILE A 457 -32.84 9.94 35.61
CA ILE A 457 -33.00 9.13 36.83
C ILE A 457 -32.92 10.02 38.07
N CYS A 458 -31.97 10.96 38.15
CA CYS A 458 -31.87 11.91 39.25
C CYS A 458 -33.11 12.82 39.35
N ARG A 459 -33.69 13.26 38.23
CA ARG A 459 -34.95 14.04 38.20
C ARG A 459 -36.14 13.20 38.67
N GLN A 460 -36.27 11.96 38.18
CA GLN A 460 -37.33 11.05 38.63
C GLN A 460 -37.20 10.76 40.12
N ILE A 461 -35.99 10.46 40.59
CA ILE A 461 -35.71 10.22 42.01
C ILE A 461 -36.08 11.46 42.83
N ALA A 462 -35.72 12.67 42.40
CA ALA A 462 -36.10 13.90 43.10
C ALA A 462 -37.61 14.07 43.37
N GLU A 463 -38.48 13.52 42.51
CA GLU A 463 -39.92 13.75 42.58
C GLU A 463 -40.66 12.85 43.59
N ASN A 464 -40.12 11.69 44.01
CA ASN A 464 -40.80 10.79 45.00
C ASN A 464 -39.91 10.25 46.12
N ILE A 465 -38.91 11.01 46.57
CA ILE A 465 -38.03 10.56 47.67
C ILE A 465 -38.72 10.67 49.02
N VAL A 466 -38.66 9.56 49.77
CA VAL A 466 -38.94 9.53 51.21
C VAL A 466 -37.60 9.41 51.97
N PRO A 467 -37.25 10.36 52.86
CA PRO A 467 -36.07 10.20 53.71
C PRO A 467 -36.25 9.01 54.66
N LEU A 468 -35.24 8.13 54.73
CA LEU A 468 -35.25 6.94 55.60
C LEU A 468 -34.40 7.12 56.87
N GLY A 469 -33.62 8.20 56.97
CA GLY A 469 -32.72 8.48 58.09
C GLY A 469 -31.25 8.45 57.68
N GLU A 470 -30.35 8.33 58.65
CA GLU A 470 -28.90 8.34 58.44
C GLU A 470 -28.26 7.04 58.92
N LYS A 471 -27.22 6.58 58.22
CA LYS A 471 -26.46 5.38 58.60
C LYS A 471 -24.95 5.61 58.41
N GLY A 472 -24.28 5.95 59.52
CA GLY A 472 -22.88 6.37 59.46
C GLY A 472 -22.77 7.71 58.75
N ASP A 473 -21.85 7.83 57.79
CA ASP A 473 -21.63 9.07 57.04
C ASP A 473 -22.48 9.13 55.77
N TYR A 474 -23.65 8.49 55.76
CA TYR A 474 -24.57 8.44 54.63
C TYR A 474 -25.97 8.81 55.06
N LYS A 475 -26.64 9.65 54.28
CA LYS A 475 -28.08 9.88 54.34
C LYS A 475 -28.81 8.91 53.41
N LEU A 476 -29.87 8.29 53.92
CA LEU A 476 -30.63 7.26 53.24
C LEU A 476 -31.96 7.82 52.72
N TYR A 477 -32.26 7.50 51.47
CA TYR A 477 -33.46 7.92 50.78
C TYR A 477 -34.12 6.72 50.14
N LYS A 478 -35.45 6.63 50.19
CA LYS A 478 -36.24 5.64 49.45
C LYS A 478 -36.91 6.32 48.28
N HIS A 479 -36.78 5.73 47.10
CA HIS A 479 -37.59 6.09 45.95
C HIS A 479 -38.07 4.78 45.30
N ASP A 480 -39.39 4.62 45.18
CA ASP A 480 -40.04 3.37 44.78
C ASP A 480 -39.58 2.15 45.60
N HIS A 481 -39.05 1.13 44.92
CA HIS A 481 -38.51 -0.10 45.50
C HIS A 481 -37.00 -0.04 45.77
N HIS A 482 -36.37 1.12 45.61
CA HIS A 482 -34.95 1.30 45.79
C HIS A 482 -34.63 2.22 46.97
N ILE A 483 -33.48 1.96 47.58
CA ILE A 483 -32.88 2.75 48.63
C ILE A 483 -31.56 3.26 48.11
N TYR A 484 -31.33 4.54 48.33
CA TYR A 484 -30.15 5.29 47.93
C TYR A 484 -29.42 5.71 49.19
N ALA A 485 -28.10 5.55 49.22
CA ALA A 485 -27.25 6.07 50.28
C ALA A 485 -26.30 7.11 49.70
N ILE A 486 -26.41 8.34 50.18
CA ILE A 486 -25.63 9.49 49.72
C ILE A 486 -24.68 9.91 50.84
N PRO A 487 -23.36 10.00 50.60
CA PRO A 487 -22.42 10.48 51.61
C PRO A 487 -22.84 11.84 52.19
N SER A 488 -22.79 11.99 53.50
CA SER A 488 -23.19 13.22 54.21
C SER A 488 -22.33 14.43 53.79
N SER A 489 -21.09 14.21 53.36
CA SER A 489 -20.22 15.25 52.77
C SER A 489 -20.75 15.84 51.47
N LEU A 490 -21.62 15.11 50.77
CA LEU A 490 -22.26 15.53 49.52
C LEU A 490 -23.71 15.98 49.73
N SER A 491 -24.24 15.81 50.95
CA SER A 491 -25.61 16.13 51.31
C SER A 491 -25.81 17.62 51.68
N THR A 492 -25.10 18.54 51.04
CA THR A 492 -25.26 19.99 51.30
C THR A 492 -26.54 20.55 50.67
N SER A 493 -27.16 19.84 49.73
CA SER A 493 -28.47 20.15 49.17
C SER A 493 -29.55 19.22 49.72
N ASP A 494 -30.65 19.80 50.19
CA ASP A 494 -31.88 19.09 50.49
C ASP A 494 -32.37 18.40 49.20
N PRO A 495 -32.40 17.04 49.13
CA PRO A 495 -32.76 16.33 47.91
C PRO A 495 -34.23 16.53 47.52
N SER A 496 -35.08 17.02 48.42
CA SER A 496 -36.44 17.45 48.09
C SER A 496 -36.48 18.69 47.18
N LYS A 497 -35.35 19.39 47.02
CA LYS A 497 -35.19 20.55 46.11
C LYS A 497 -34.62 20.18 44.74
N GLY A 498 -34.58 18.90 44.38
CA GLY A 498 -34.19 18.47 43.02
C GLY A 498 -32.68 18.49 42.72
N ASN A 499 -31.84 18.85 43.68
CA ASN A 499 -30.39 18.89 43.52
C ASN A 499 -29.73 17.61 44.06
N PHE A 500 -29.89 16.49 43.34
CA PHE A 500 -28.96 15.36 43.51
C PHE A 500 -27.63 15.72 42.85
N PRO A 501 -26.48 15.52 43.50
CA PRO A 501 -25.20 15.61 42.80
C PRO A 501 -25.17 14.49 41.74
N PRO A 502 -25.24 14.80 40.43
CA PRO A 502 -25.16 13.78 39.41
C PRO A 502 -23.71 13.31 39.39
N LYS A 503 -23.51 12.01 39.62
CA LYS A 503 -22.20 11.33 39.70
C LYS A 503 -21.38 11.72 40.93
N HIS A 504 -21.65 11.06 42.05
CA HIS A 504 -20.54 10.65 42.91
C HIS A 504 -20.43 9.13 42.84
N GLN A 505 -19.23 8.61 42.59
CA GLN A 505 -18.95 7.16 42.63
C GLN A 505 -19.34 6.52 43.97
N ASP A 506 -19.57 7.36 44.99
CA ASP A 506 -19.92 6.98 46.34
C ASP A 506 -21.43 6.90 46.62
N VAL A 507 -22.31 7.19 45.65
CA VAL A 507 -23.76 6.97 45.83
C VAL A 507 -24.08 5.49 45.65
N LEU A 508 -24.61 4.87 46.70
CA LEU A 508 -24.95 3.44 46.69
C LEU A 508 -26.44 3.24 46.41
N ILE A 509 -26.78 2.17 45.70
CA ILE A 509 -28.17 1.79 45.39
C ILE A 509 -28.42 0.35 45.86
N SER A 510 -29.58 0.07 46.47
CA SER A 510 -30.01 -1.27 46.91
C SER A 510 -31.54 -1.40 46.85
N HIS A 511 -32.07 -2.59 46.58
CA HIS A 511 -33.52 -2.86 46.59
C HIS A 511 -34.08 -3.09 48.00
N SER A 512 -33.22 -3.24 49.01
CA SER A 512 -33.63 -3.45 50.40
C SER A 512 -32.73 -2.70 51.37
N TYR A 513 -33.31 -2.33 52.52
CA TYR A 513 -32.62 -1.53 53.54
C TYR A 513 -31.46 -2.33 54.15
N THR A 514 -31.68 -3.62 54.38
CA THR A 514 -30.66 -4.57 54.82
C THR A 514 -29.50 -4.65 53.82
N GLY A 515 -29.80 -4.77 52.52
CA GLY A 515 -28.78 -4.78 51.47
C GLY A 515 -27.98 -3.47 51.42
N MET A 516 -28.64 -2.33 51.66
CA MET A 516 -27.97 -1.03 51.73
C MET A 516 -27.01 -0.95 52.93
N CYS A 517 -27.49 -1.33 54.11
CA CYS A 517 -26.67 -1.36 55.33
C CYS A 517 -25.41 -2.21 55.16
N LEU A 518 -25.51 -3.38 54.51
CA LEU A 518 -24.37 -4.26 54.24
C LEU A 518 -23.36 -3.63 53.26
N ARG A 519 -23.82 -2.93 52.22
CA ARG A 519 -22.94 -2.21 51.28
C ARG A 519 -22.18 -1.09 51.97
N ILE A 520 -22.86 -0.28 52.79
CA ILE A 520 -22.23 0.79 53.60
C ILE A 520 -21.20 0.19 54.57
N PHE A 521 -21.55 -0.90 55.25
CA PHE A 521 -20.65 -1.60 56.17
C PHE A 521 -19.40 -2.12 55.44
N LYS A 522 -19.56 -2.74 54.27
CA LYS A 522 -18.44 -3.24 53.45
C LYS A 522 -17.48 -2.12 53.05
N ILE A 523 -17.99 -0.98 52.59
CA ILE A 523 -17.17 0.18 52.22
C ILE A 523 -16.42 0.73 53.43
N ARG A 524 -17.09 0.85 54.58
CA ARG A 524 -16.44 1.28 55.83
C ARG A 524 -15.34 0.31 56.26
N LEU A 525 -15.59 -0.99 56.21
CA LEU A 525 -14.59 -2.01 56.54
C LEU A 525 -13.37 -1.93 55.62
N LEU A 526 -13.59 -1.78 54.30
CA LEU A 526 -12.51 -1.59 53.33
C LEU A 526 -11.69 -0.32 53.61
N ASN A 527 -12.34 0.78 53.99
CA ASN A 527 -11.64 2.02 54.34
C ASN A 527 -10.85 1.91 55.65
N ILE A 528 -11.33 1.16 56.64
CA ILE A 528 -10.59 0.86 57.88
C ILE A 528 -9.35 0.02 57.55
N LEU A 529 -9.51 -1.04 56.76
CA LEU A 529 -8.39 -1.89 56.34
C LEU A 529 -7.34 -1.12 55.54
N ARG A 530 -7.76 -0.23 54.63
CA ARG A 530 -6.86 0.67 53.88
C ARG A 530 -6.09 1.68 54.74
N ARG A 531 -6.57 2.01 55.93
CA ARG A 531 -5.87 2.92 56.88
C ARG A 531 -4.97 2.18 57.86
N ALA A 532 -5.18 0.87 58.03
CA ALA A 532 -4.39 0.02 58.91
C ALA A 532 -3.16 -0.59 58.20
N ILE A 533 -3.24 -0.68 56.87
CA ILE A 533 -2.09 -0.85 55.95
C ILE A 533 -1.47 0.53 55.73
#